data_AF-A0AA42AY97-F1
#
_entry.id   AF-A0AA42AY97-F1
#
_cell.length_a   1.000
_cell.length_b   1.000
_cell.length_c   1.000
_cell.angle_alpha   90.00
_cell.angle_beta   90.00
_cell.angle_gamma   90.00
#
_symmetry.space_group_name_H-M   'P 1'
#
loop_
_entity.id
_entity.type
_entity.pdbx_description
1 polymer ?
#
loop_
_entity_poly.entity_id
_entity_poly.type
_entity_poly.pdbx_seq_one_letter_code
_entity_poly.pdbx_strand_id
1 'polypeptide(L)'
;MAPSKIEKAPSYHRDDRELYSRLVMHLCRDPFRSIDVMAFWMCLADAGLPYIVPMLIVYQDHVVDAVADETILIFSCMTSKIPPPKSKNINVLPLTQSFLDNNRDFSLSFLYENRSTLISEITRKVNEVCIKAFYDILQKAVEKKPGFLQSTTFLVFEADRYRSELSAKHVLKEERRSIIVAFHRGSPMSDRDLMEYFAGLYGNCIERVQPQERKQPQYARVVFRSASTVKTFLGGQEKVKFDINGKQLSARRYRTI
;
A
#
# COMPACT_ATOMS: atom_id res chain seq x y z
N MET A 1 -12.11 -17.61 -17.48
CA MET A 1 -11.47 -18.73 -16.76
C MET A 1 -10.66 -18.12 -15.62
N ALA A 2 -11.10 -18.30 -14.38
CA ALA A 2 -10.45 -17.70 -13.21
C ALA A 2 -9.26 -18.56 -12.76
N PRO A 3 -8.13 -17.99 -12.31
CA PRO A 3 -7.13 -18.78 -11.64
C PRO A 3 -7.59 -19.01 -10.19
N SER A 4 -8.15 -20.18 -9.97
CA SER A 4 -8.31 -20.79 -8.65
C SER A 4 -7.03 -21.54 -8.30
N LYS A 5 -6.30 -21.06 -7.29
CA LYS A 5 -5.61 -21.83 -6.24
C LYS A 5 -4.81 -20.83 -5.42
N ILE A 6 -5.16 -20.72 -4.14
CA ILE A 6 -4.25 -20.18 -3.13
C ILE A 6 -3.16 -21.23 -3.00
N GLU A 7 -2.12 -21.07 -3.80
CA GLU A 7 -0.87 -21.79 -3.63
C GLU A 7 -0.30 -21.32 -2.29
N LYS A 8 -0.31 -22.20 -1.28
CA LYS A 8 0.47 -21.95 -0.06
C LYS A 8 1.89 -21.71 -0.54
N ALA A 9 2.40 -20.48 -0.35
CA ALA A 9 3.78 -20.15 -0.65
C ALA A 9 4.67 -21.23 -0.03
N PRO A 10 5.54 -21.89 -0.82
CA PRO A 10 6.37 -22.95 -0.30
C PRO A 10 7.28 -22.39 0.80
N SER A 11 7.73 -23.24 1.71
CA SER A 11 8.59 -22.97 2.89
C SER A 11 9.86 -22.12 2.65
N TYR A 12 10.13 -21.72 1.40
CA TYR A 12 11.20 -20.80 1.03
C TYR A 12 10.78 -19.38 1.43
N HIS A 13 11.71 -18.59 1.98
CA HIS A 13 11.49 -17.22 2.45
C HIS A 13 10.77 -17.05 3.80
N ARG A 14 10.80 -18.05 4.71
CA ARG A 14 10.19 -17.89 6.05
C ARG A 14 10.73 -16.66 6.77
N ASP A 15 12.04 -16.54 6.87
CA ASP A 15 12.71 -15.44 7.58
C ASP A 15 12.47 -14.12 6.86
N ASP A 16 12.55 -14.11 5.52
CA ASP A 16 12.25 -12.92 4.73
C ASP A 16 10.81 -12.43 4.93
N ARG A 17 9.84 -13.36 5.00
CA ARG A 17 8.43 -13.06 5.23
C ARG A 17 8.19 -12.54 6.65
N GLU A 18 8.88 -13.10 7.64
CA GLU A 18 8.82 -12.64 9.03
C GLU A 18 9.34 -11.20 9.14
N LEU A 19 10.52 -10.94 8.57
CA LEU A 19 11.11 -9.60 8.58
C LEU A 19 10.25 -8.59 7.82
N TYR A 20 9.75 -8.95 6.64
CA TYR A 20 8.82 -8.09 5.90
C TYR A 20 7.54 -7.81 6.68
N SER A 21 6.96 -8.84 7.33
CA SER A 21 5.77 -8.68 8.17
C SER A 21 6.04 -7.71 9.31
N ARG A 22 7.20 -7.83 9.97
CA ARG A 22 7.63 -6.91 11.02
C ARG A 22 7.71 -5.46 10.52
N LEU A 23 8.35 -5.21 9.37
CA LEU A 23 8.47 -3.87 8.79
C LEU A 23 7.09 -3.21 8.56
N VAL A 24 6.13 -3.96 8.02
CA VAL A 24 4.87 -3.35 7.55
C VAL A 24 3.73 -3.43 8.57
N MET A 25 3.71 -4.46 9.42
CA MET A 25 2.63 -4.68 10.38
C MET A 25 2.95 -4.14 11.78
N HIS A 26 4.21 -4.22 12.22
CA HIS A 26 4.65 -3.76 13.54
C HIS A 26 5.19 -2.33 13.45
N LEU A 27 6.20 -2.10 12.60
CA LEU A 27 6.81 -0.77 12.42
C LEU A 27 5.95 0.17 11.56
N CYS A 28 4.90 -0.34 10.93
CA CYS A 28 3.96 0.44 10.10
C CYS A 28 4.63 1.25 8.97
N ARG A 29 5.75 0.74 8.43
CA ARG A 29 6.44 1.35 7.28
C ARG A 29 5.62 1.20 6.01
N ASP A 30 5.90 2.06 5.01
CA ASP A 30 5.28 1.93 3.69
C ASP A 30 5.58 0.54 3.10
N PRO A 31 4.55 -0.26 2.79
CA PRO A 31 4.76 -1.66 2.44
C PRO A 31 5.39 -1.84 1.07
N PHE A 32 5.21 -0.88 0.15
CA PHE A 32 5.83 -0.92 -1.17
C PHE A 32 7.30 -0.55 -1.07
N ARG A 33 7.64 0.47 -0.27
CA ARG A 33 9.05 0.82 -0.01
C ARG A 33 9.79 -0.28 0.77
N SER A 34 9.08 -0.97 1.65
CA SER A 34 9.64 -2.10 2.40
C SER A 34 9.93 -3.31 1.51
N ILE A 35 9.24 -3.47 0.37
CA ILE A 35 9.58 -4.50 -0.64
C ILE A 35 10.95 -4.20 -1.25
N ASP A 36 11.20 -2.94 -1.61
CA ASP A 36 12.49 -2.53 -2.18
C ASP A 36 13.63 -2.74 -1.18
N VAL A 37 13.41 -2.39 0.10
CA VAL A 37 14.36 -2.61 1.20
C VAL A 37 14.68 -4.10 1.36
N MET A 38 13.66 -4.97 1.39
CA MET A 38 13.85 -6.41 1.47
C MET A 38 14.61 -6.96 0.27
N ALA A 39 14.29 -6.50 -0.95
CA ALA A 39 14.99 -6.92 -2.16
C ALA A 39 16.48 -6.56 -2.10
N PHE A 40 16.82 -5.37 -1.59
CA PHE A 40 18.20 -4.98 -1.36
C PHE A 40 18.92 -5.87 -0.34
N TRP A 41 18.30 -6.15 0.81
CA TRP A 41 18.90 -7.05 1.81
C TRP A 41 19.09 -8.47 1.28
N MET A 42 18.18 -8.95 0.43
CA MET A 42 18.38 -10.22 -0.28
C MET A 42 19.51 -10.17 -1.32
N CYS A 43 19.74 -9.04 -2.01
CA CYS A 43 20.90 -8.86 -2.88
C CYS A 43 22.21 -8.87 -2.08
N LEU A 44 22.21 -8.27 -0.87
CA LEU A 44 23.36 -8.34 0.04
C LEU A 44 23.62 -9.78 0.50
N ALA A 45 22.56 -10.54 0.82
CA ALA A 45 22.68 -11.94 1.17
C ALA A 45 23.34 -12.77 0.06
N ASP A 46 22.90 -12.59 -1.20
CA ASP A 46 23.50 -13.25 -2.36
C ASP A 46 24.96 -12.80 -2.61
N ALA A 47 25.30 -11.55 -2.27
CA ALA A 47 26.63 -10.97 -2.46
C ALA A 47 27.64 -11.36 -1.35
N GLY A 48 27.26 -12.24 -0.42
CA GLY A 48 28.17 -12.76 0.61
C GLY A 48 27.81 -12.37 2.05
N LEU A 49 26.59 -11.88 2.30
CA LEU A 49 26.12 -11.47 3.63
C LEU A 49 24.89 -12.26 4.07
N PRO A 50 24.98 -13.59 4.12
CA PRO A 50 23.81 -14.47 4.25
C PRO A 50 23.02 -14.25 5.54
N TYR A 51 23.64 -13.64 6.56
CA TYR A 51 23.04 -13.47 7.89
C TYR A 51 22.27 -12.17 8.07
N ILE A 52 22.26 -11.25 7.09
CA ILE A 52 21.62 -9.94 7.26
C ILE A 52 20.13 -10.04 7.64
N VAL A 53 19.37 -10.91 6.97
CA VAL A 53 17.93 -11.11 7.26
C VAL A 53 17.72 -11.78 8.62
N PRO A 54 18.32 -12.96 8.93
CA PRO A 54 18.21 -13.57 10.25
C PRO A 54 18.62 -12.64 11.40
N MET A 55 19.67 -11.85 11.19
CA MET A 55 20.18 -10.90 12.16
C MET A 55 19.15 -9.80 12.46
N LEU A 56 18.57 -9.19 11.42
CA LEU A 56 17.56 -8.15 11.59
C LEU A 56 16.25 -8.67 12.22
N ILE A 57 15.96 -9.96 12.13
CA ILE A 57 14.82 -10.57 12.86
C ILE A 57 15.06 -10.53 14.37
N VAL A 58 16.29 -10.76 14.83
CA VAL A 58 16.63 -10.84 16.26
C VAL A 58 16.80 -9.47 16.91
N TYR A 59 17.21 -8.46 16.14
CA TYR A 59 17.40 -7.10 16.66
C TYR A 59 16.11 -6.43 17.13
N GLN A 60 16.25 -5.34 17.90
CA GLN A 60 15.14 -4.52 18.38
C GLN A 60 14.51 -3.67 17.26
N ASP A 61 13.24 -3.32 17.43
CA ASP A 61 12.43 -2.63 16.41
C ASP A 61 13.07 -1.32 15.91
N HIS A 62 13.61 -0.51 16.83
CA HIS A 62 14.27 0.75 16.50
C HIS A 62 15.56 0.55 15.66
N VAL A 63 16.27 -0.57 15.83
CA VAL A 63 17.45 -0.88 15.04
C VAL A 63 17.03 -1.25 13.62
N VAL A 64 16.02 -2.11 13.48
CA VAL A 64 15.51 -2.51 12.16
C VAL A 64 14.95 -1.31 11.39
N ASP A 65 14.23 -0.43 12.07
CA ASP A 65 13.69 0.80 11.48
C ASP A 65 14.81 1.72 10.98
N ALA A 66 15.86 1.91 11.79
CA ALA A 66 17.02 2.71 11.42
C ALA A 66 17.77 2.13 10.21
N VAL A 67 17.97 0.80 10.15
CA VAL A 67 18.62 0.14 9.00
C VAL A 67 17.77 0.26 7.73
N ALA A 68 16.44 0.23 7.87
CA ALA A 68 15.54 0.44 6.74
C ALA A 68 15.57 1.89 6.23
N ASP A 69 15.68 2.88 7.11
CA ASP A 69 15.89 4.29 6.73
C ASP A 69 17.24 4.51 6.07
N GLU A 70 18.29 3.87 6.59
CA GLU A 70 19.62 3.86 6.01
C GLU A 70 19.59 3.33 4.57
N THR A 71 18.91 2.20 4.36
CA THR A 71 18.72 1.59 3.04
C THR A 71 18.01 2.54 2.06
N ILE A 72 17.03 3.31 2.52
CA ILE A 72 16.34 4.31 1.70
C ILE A 72 17.27 5.46 1.28
N LEU A 73 18.19 5.87 2.16
CA LEU A 73 19.20 6.87 1.82
C LEU A 73 20.17 6.34 0.76
N ILE A 74 20.53 5.05 0.81
CA ILE A 74 21.33 4.39 -0.23
C ILE A 74 20.62 4.50 -1.58
N PHE A 75 19.34 4.15 -1.65
CA PHE A 75 18.55 4.24 -2.89
C PHE A 75 18.54 5.67 -3.45
N SER A 76 18.39 6.66 -2.57
CA SER A 76 18.43 8.08 -2.95
C SER A 76 19.80 8.49 -3.49
N CYS A 77 20.89 7.96 -2.92
CA CYS A 77 22.25 8.19 -3.42
C CYS A 77 22.48 7.53 -4.77
N MET A 78 22.10 6.26 -4.94
CA MET A 78 22.29 5.51 -6.19
C MET A 78 21.56 6.16 -7.38
N THR A 79 20.37 6.69 -7.14
CA THR A 79 19.57 7.36 -8.19
C THR A 79 19.98 8.81 -8.45
N SER A 80 20.82 9.40 -7.59
CA SER A 80 21.29 10.78 -7.77
C SER A 80 22.08 10.94 -9.07
N LYS A 81 21.86 12.06 -9.76
CA LYS A 81 22.71 12.47 -10.89
C LYS A 81 24.09 12.93 -10.43
N ILE A 82 24.19 13.40 -9.19
CA ILE A 82 25.41 13.94 -8.59
C ILE A 82 26.06 12.82 -7.76
N PRO A 83 27.34 12.48 -8.03
CA PRO A 83 28.05 11.46 -7.27
C PRO A 83 28.24 11.89 -5.80
N PRO A 84 28.33 10.92 -4.87
CA PRO A 84 28.62 11.23 -3.47
C PRO A 84 30.00 11.91 -3.34
N PRO A 85 30.17 12.85 -2.39
CA PRO A 85 31.46 13.52 -2.18
C PRO A 85 32.57 12.51 -1.88
N LYS A 86 33.67 12.56 -2.63
CA LYS A 86 34.83 11.65 -2.43
C LYS A 86 35.59 11.89 -1.11
N SER A 87 35.41 13.05 -0.47
CA SER A 87 36.33 13.57 0.55
C SER A 87 35.82 13.53 2.00
N LYS A 88 34.70 12.88 2.28
CA LYS A 88 34.37 12.47 3.66
C LYS A 88 33.74 11.09 3.57
N ASN A 89 34.24 10.16 4.39
CA ASN A 89 33.45 9.03 4.88
C ASN A 89 32.22 9.64 5.57
N ILE A 90 31.22 10.08 4.80
CA ILE A 90 29.91 10.32 5.36
C ILE A 90 29.48 8.91 5.72
N ASN A 91 29.50 8.60 7.01
CA ASN A 91 28.84 7.43 7.60
C ASN A 91 27.34 7.58 7.31
N VAL A 92 26.95 7.44 6.05
CA VAL A 92 25.56 7.21 5.64
C VAL A 92 25.21 5.74 5.92
N LEU A 93 26.20 4.91 6.27
CA LEU A 93 26.07 3.47 6.45
C LEU A 93 26.53 2.93 7.82
N PRO A 94 26.39 3.64 8.96
CA PRO A 94 27.02 3.20 10.20
C PRO A 94 26.49 1.84 10.67
N LEU A 95 25.20 1.54 10.45
CA LEU A 95 24.61 0.27 10.88
C LEU A 95 24.88 -0.82 9.85
N THR A 96 24.68 -0.57 8.56
CA THR A 96 25.01 -1.57 7.54
C THR A 96 26.50 -1.91 7.59
N GLN A 97 27.41 -0.94 7.72
CA GLN A 97 28.86 -1.21 7.86
C GLN A 97 29.22 -1.94 9.15
N SER A 98 28.52 -1.69 10.26
CA SER A 98 28.73 -2.46 11.50
C SER A 98 28.37 -3.94 11.34
N PHE A 99 27.44 -4.27 10.45
CA PHE A 99 27.03 -5.65 10.14
C PHE A 99 27.91 -6.32 9.08
N LEU A 100 28.79 -5.57 8.42
CA LEU A 100 29.67 -6.03 7.34
C LEU A 100 31.08 -6.38 7.84
N ASP A 101 31.30 -6.54 9.15
CA ASP A 101 32.62 -6.85 9.74
C ASP A 101 33.76 -5.95 9.22
N ASN A 102 33.49 -4.64 9.04
CA ASN A 102 34.44 -3.67 8.50
C ASN A 102 35.02 -4.04 7.12
N ASN A 103 34.24 -4.71 6.27
CA ASN A 103 34.62 -4.96 4.88
C ASN A 103 34.80 -3.62 4.14
N ARG A 104 36.06 -3.19 4.00
CA ARG A 104 36.45 -1.83 3.56
C ARG A 104 35.97 -1.48 2.15
N ASP A 105 35.58 -2.49 1.38
CA ASP A 105 35.14 -2.33 -0.01
C ASP A 105 33.66 -1.93 -0.13
N PHE A 106 32.85 -2.12 0.92
CA PHE A 106 31.44 -1.73 0.92
C PHE A 106 31.25 -0.26 1.35
N SER A 107 31.39 0.64 0.38
CA SER A 107 31.21 2.09 0.55
C SER A 107 30.08 2.63 -0.32
N LEU A 108 29.58 3.83 0.00
CA LEU A 108 28.64 4.52 -0.89
C LEU A 108 29.23 4.78 -2.29
N SER A 109 30.54 5.04 -2.38
CA SER A 109 31.22 5.20 -3.65
C SER A 109 31.18 3.90 -4.47
N PHE A 110 31.47 2.76 -3.84
CA PHE A 110 31.35 1.44 -4.48
C PHE A 110 29.92 1.16 -4.95
N LEU A 111 28.91 1.45 -4.13
CA LEU A 111 27.50 1.28 -4.49
C LEU A 111 27.09 2.19 -5.65
N TYR A 112 27.58 3.44 -5.66
CA TYR A 112 27.30 4.39 -6.74
C TYR A 112 28.00 4.00 -8.05
N GLU A 113 29.22 3.47 -7.99
CA GLU A 113 29.96 2.99 -9.16
C GLU A 113 29.29 1.76 -9.78
N ASN A 114 28.77 0.84 -8.95
CA ASN A 114 28.10 -0.39 -9.38
C ASN A 114 26.56 -0.25 -9.50
N ARG A 115 26.04 0.98 -9.42
CA ARG A 115 24.60 1.25 -9.25
C ARG A 115 23.72 0.67 -10.35
N SER A 116 24.19 0.61 -11.60
CA SER A 116 23.37 0.11 -12.72
C SER A 116 23.06 -1.37 -12.53
N THR A 117 24.09 -2.17 -12.25
CA THR A 117 23.98 -3.60 -11.95
C THR A 117 23.13 -3.83 -10.71
N LEU A 118 23.40 -3.10 -9.63
CA LEU A 118 22.67 -3.26 -8.38
C LEU A 118 21.19 -2.87 -8.53
N ILE A 119 20.87 -1.78 -9.23
CA ILE A 119 19.49 -1.38 -9.53
C ILE A 119 18.78 -2.47 -10.33
N SER A 120 19.44 -3.06 -11.33
CA SER A 120 18.89 -4.16 -12.12
C SER A 120 18.58 -5.38 -11.25
N GLU A 121 19.52 -5.79 -10.39
CA GLU A 121 19.34 -6.95 -9.51
C GLU A 121 18.25 -6.73 -8.46
N ILE A 122 18.18 -5.54 -7.84
CA ILE A 122 17.10 -5.21 -6.91
C ILE A 122 15.75 -5.26 -7.65
N THR A 123 15.66 -4.63 -8.83
CA THR A 123 14.43 -4.64 -9.64
C THR A 123 14.00 -6.06 -9.99
N ARG A 124 14.95 -6.92 -10.36
CA ARG A 124 14.70 -8.32 -10.64
C ARG A 124 14.16 -9.05 -9.41
N LYS A 125 14.80 -8.91 -8.24
CA LYS A 125 14.32 -9.52 -6.99
C LYS A 125 12.93 -9.04 -6.57
N VAL A 126 12.64 -7.74 -6.72
CA VAL A 126 11.32 -7.17 -6.44
C VAL A 126 10.24 -7.91 -7.25
N ASN A 127 10.43 -8.03 -8.56
CA ASN A 127 9.45 -8.60 -9.47
C ASN A 127 9.34 -10.13 -9.41
N GLU A 128 10.48 -10.81 -9.31
CA GLU A 128 10.51 -12.27 -9.43
C GLU A 128 10.24 -12.97 -8.10
N VAL A 129 10.64 -12.36 -6.98
CA VAL A 129 10.66 -12.97 -5.65
C VAL A 129 9.76 -12.20 -4.67
N CYS A 130 10.14 -10.97 -4.29
CA CYS A 130 9.57 -10.28 -3.14
C CYS A 130 8.06 -10.08 -3.27
N ILE A 131 7.58 -9.65 -4.43
CA ILE A 131 6.16 -9.37 -4.60
C ILE A 131 5.32 -10.63 -4.50
N LYS A 132 5.78 -11.73 -5.09
CA LYS A 132 5.08 -13.03 -5.00
C LYS A 132 5.14 -13.56 -3.57
N ALA A 133 6.32 -13.46 -2.94
CA ALA A 133 6.57 -13.94 -1.60
C ALA A 133 5.85 -13.11 -0.52
N PHE A 134 5.51 -11.85 -0.78
CA PHE A 134 4.96 -10.94 0.22
C PHE A 134 3.54 -10.43 -0.08
N TYR A 135 2.94 -10.86 -1.20
CA TYR A 135 1.68 -10.29 -1.69
C TYR A 135 0.55 -10.31 -0.66
N ASP A 136 0.40 -11.41 0.09
CA ASP A 136 -0.65 -11.56 1.09
C ASP A 136 -0.43 -10.65 2.30
N ILE A 137 0.82 -10.42 2.70
CA ILE A 137 1.19 -9.50 3.78
C ILE A 137 0.98 -8.05 3.33
N LEU A 138 1.40 -7.73 2.10
CA LEU A 138 1.16 -6.43 1.47
C LEU A 138 -0.33 -6.09 1.44
N GLN A 139 -1.17 -7.04 1.00
CA GLN A 139 -2.63 -6.86 0.99
C GLN A 139 -3.18 -6.56 2.39
N LYS A 140 -2.78 -7.33 3.41
CA LYS A 140 -3.21 -7.10 4.80
C LYS A 140 -2.80 -5.73 5.33
N ALA A 141 -1.57 -5.29 5.03
CA ALA A 141 -1.07 -3.98 5.44
C ALA A 141 -1.90 -2.83 4.80
N VAL A 142 -2.20 -2.95 3.51
CA VAL A 142 -3.03 -1.99 2.78
C VAL A 142 -4.47 -1.98 3.27
N GLU A 143 -5.06 -3.14 3.58
CA GLU A 143 -6.41 -3.22 4.13
C GLU A 143 -6.50 -2.58 5.52
N LYS A 144 -5.46 -2.76 6.36
CA LYS A 144 -5.37 -2.11 7.68
C LYS A 144 -5.19 -0.59 7.57
N LYS A 145 -4.43 -0.12 6.57
CA LYS A 145 -4.16 1.32 6.34
C LYS A 145 -4.19 1.65 4.84
N PRO A 146 -5.37 1.96 4.27
CA PRO A 146 -5.53 2.25 2.85
C PRO A 146 -4.74 3.47 2.35
N GLY A 147 -4.34 4.37 3.26
CA GLY A 147 -3.53 5.55 2.94
C GLY A 147 -2.20 5.25 2.23
N PHE A 148 -1.67 4.03 2.36
CA PHE A 148 -0.47 3.61 1.61
C PHE A 148 -0.67 3.61 0.09
N LEU A 149 -1.91 3.45 -0.40
CA LEU A 149 -2.22 3.51 -1.83
C LEU A 149 -2.22 4.94 -2.40
N GLN A 150 -2.28 5.94 -1.53
CA GLN A 150 -2.30 7.37 -1.89
C GLN A 150 -0.92 8.02 -1.72
N SER A 151 0.08 7.26 -1.25
CA SER A 151 1.45 7.74 -1.06
C SER A 151 2.04 8.18 -2.40
N THR A 152 2.48 9.43 -2.47
CA THR A 152 3.18 10.00 -3.63
C THR A 152 4.69 9.81 -3.55
N THR A 153 5.17 9.05 -2.55
CA THR A 153 6.59 8.77 -2.39
C THR A 153 7.06 7.98 -3.60
N PHE A 154 7.96 8.61 -4.36
CA PHE A 154 8.60 7.98 -5.52
C PHE A 154 9.35 6.73 -5.06
N LEU A 155 8.97 5.59 -5.61
CA LEU A 155 9.69 4.34 -5.43
C LEU A 155 10.71 4.25 -6.57
N VAL A 156 11.94 3.94 -6.19
CA VAL A 156 13.05 3.84 -7.14
C VAL A 156 12.86 2.65 -8.09
N PHE A 157 12.17 1.62 -7.61
CA PHE A 157 11.98 0.36 -8.31
C PHE A 157 10.51 0.12 -8.67
N GLU A 158 10.25 -0.97 -9.38
CA GLU A 158 8.94 -1.24 -10.00
C GLU A 158 7.80 -1.57 -9.02
N ALA A 159 8.02 -1.49 -7.71
CA ALA A 159 6.97 -1.68 -6.69
C ALA A 159 5.77 -0.72 -6.87
N ASP A 160 5.96 0.45 -7.49
CA ASP A 160 4.87 1.41 -7.74
C ASP A 160 3.84 0.92 -8.76
N ARG A 161 4.24 0.04 -9.69
CA ARG A 161 3.33 -0.66 -10.61
C ARG A 161 2.27 -1.44 -9.83
N TYR A 162 2.69 -2.09 -8.75
CA TYR A 162 1.82 -2.93 -7.92
C TYR A 162 0.99 -2.09 -6.95
N ARG A 163 1.51 -0.93 -6.51
CA ARG A 163 0.70 0.08 -5.81
C ARG A 163 -0.46 0.53 -6.68
N SER A 164 -0.19 0.86 -7.94
CA SER A 164 -1.21 1.25 -8.91
C SER A 164 -2.25 0.15 -9.13
N GLU A 165 -1.82 -1.10 -9.30
CA GLU A 165 -2.71 -2.25 -9.46
C GLU A 165 -3.61 -2.47 -8.22
N LEU A 166 -3.03 -2.43 -7.01
CA LEU A 166 -3.79 -2.57 -5.77
C LEU A 166 -4.72 -1.39 -5.53
N SER A 167 -4.32 -0.18 -5.91
CA SER A 167 -5.15 1.02 -5.86
C SER A 167 -6.38 0.86 -6.75
N ALA A 168 -6.20 0.43 -8.01
CA ALA A 168 -7.29 0.16 -8.92
C ALA A 168 -8.24 -0.94 -8.37
N LYS A 169 -7.69 -2.02 -7.82
CA LYS A 169 -8.48 -3.07 -7.15
C LYS A 169 -9.27 -2.53 -5.96
N HIS A 170 -8.67 -1.65 -5.15
CA HIS A 170 -9.31 -1.05 -4.00
C HIS A 170 -10.45 -0.11 -4.41
N VAL A 171 -10.23 0.74 -5.42
CA VAL A 171 -11.25 1.62 -6.01
C VAL A 171 -12.42 0.77 -6.50
N LEU A 172 -12.18 -0.25 -7.33
CA LEU A 172 -13.23 -1.14 -7.83
C LEU A 172 -14.02 -1.85 -6.71
N LYS A 173 -13.33 -2.28 -5.64
CA LYS A 173 -13.97 -2.89 -4.46
C LYS A 173 -14.89 -1.87 -3.77
N GLU A 174 -14.46 -0.62 -3.64
CA GLU A 174 -15.24 0.46 -3.07
C GLU A 174 -16.41 0.91 -3.95
N GLU A 175 -16.23 1.02 -5.26
CA GLU A 175 -17.29 1.34 -6.21
C GLU A 175 -18.45 0.34 -6.15
N ARG A 176 -18.14 -0.96 -6.08
CA ARG A 176 -19.14 -2.04 -6.00
C ARG A 176 -20.03 -1.95 -4.77
N ARG A 177 -19.54 -1.30 -3.71
CA ARG A 177 -20.25 -1.06 -2.44
C ARG A 177 -20.65 0.40 -2.27
N SER A 178 -20.67 1.19 -3.34
CA SER A 178 -21.02 2.62 -3.31
C SER A 178 -22.25 2.94 -4.17
N ILE A 179 -23.05 3.89 -3.72
CA ILE A 179 -24.12 4.54 -4.50
C ILE A 179 -23.93 6.06 -4.52
N ILE A 180 -24.52 6.71 -5.50
CA ILE A 180 -24.74 8.16 -5.51
C ILE A 180 -26.22 8.38 -5.17
N VAL A 181 -26.47 9.15 -4.11
CA VAL A 181 -27.81 9.65 -3.75
C VAL A 181 -27.92 11.10 -4.19
N ALA A 182 -28.79 11.37 -5.16
CA ALA A 182 -29.05 12.72 -5.67
C ALA A 182 -30.26 13.34 -4.95
N PHE A 183 -30.12 14.60 -4.54
CA PHE A 183 -31.14 15.39 -3.86
C PHE A 183 -32.01 16.10 -4.88
N HIS A 184 -33.32 15.85 -4.87
CA HIS A 184 -34.23 16.62 -5.72
C HIS A 184 -34.44 18.04 -5.13
N ARG A 185 -34.53 19.04 -6.02
CA ARG A 185 -34.90 20.44 -5.70
C ARG A 185 -33.99 21.16 -4.68
N GLY A 186 -32.72 20.80 -4.60
CA GLY A 186 -31.70 21.64 -3.95
C GLY A 186 -31.80 21.74 -2.43
N SER A 187 -32.51 20.84 -1.76
CA SER A 187 -32.44 20.69 -0.30
C SER A 187 -31.50 19.54 0.06
N PRO A 188 -30.24 19.82 0.46
CA PRO A 188 -29.30 18.76 0.84
C PRO A 188 -29.89 17.89 1.95
N MET A 189 -29.62 16.59 1.87
CA MET A 189 -29.93 15.69 2.98
C MET A 189 -28.74 15.65 3.93
N SER A 190 -29.00 15.58 5.23
CA SER A 190 -27.92 15.41 6.19
C SER A 190 -27.36 13.99 6.13
N ASP A 191 -26.07 13.84 6.44
CA ASP A 191 -25.44 12.51 6.56
C ASP A 191 -26.19 11.63 7.57
N ARG A 192 -26.71 12.25 8.63
CA ARG A 192 -27.51 11.60 9.68
C ARG A 192 -28.80 11.01 9.13
N ASP A 193 -29.57 11.75 8.33
CA ASP A 193 -30.83 11.26 7.75
C ASP A 193 -30.58 10.05 6.85
N LEU A 194 -29.51 10.08 6.05
CA LEU A 194 -29.11 8.93 5.22
C LEU A 194 -28.70 7.74 6.10
N MET A 195 -27.91 7.99 7.14
CA MET A 195 -27.51 6.94 8.08
C MET A 195 -28.70 6.29 8.77
N GLU A 196 -29.63 7.07 9.31
CA GLU A 196 -30.81 6.56 10.01
C GLU A 196 -31.73 5.78 9.07
N TYR A 197 -31.97 6.27 7.84
CA TYR A 197 -32.78 5.57 6.84
C TYR A 197 -32.20 4.20 6.49
N PHE A 198 -30.92 4.14 6.10
CA PHE A 198 -30.30 2.87 5.73
C PHE A 198 -30.09 1.95 6.93
N ALA A 199 -29.89 2.51 8.14
CA ALA A 199 -29.83 1.74 9.37
C ALA A 199 -31.16 1.05 9.71
N GLY A 200 -32.29 1.73 9.48
CA GLY A 200 -33.62 1.14 9.65
C GLY A 200 -33.89 -0.05 8.73
N LEU A 201 -33.25 -0.11 7.56
CA LEU A 201 -33.44 -1.18 6.57
C LEU A 201 -32.43 -2.33 6.71
N TYR A 202 -31.17 -2.01 7.01
CA TYR A 202 -30.06 -2.97 6.89
C TYR A 202 -29.11 -2.98 8.10
N GLY A 203 -29.48 -2.30 9.20
CA GLY A 203 -28.61 -2.14 10.38
C GLY A 203 -27.38 -1.28 10.07
N ASN A 204 -26.29 -1.47 10.81
CA ASN A 204 -25.03 -0.72 10.63
C ASN A 204 -24.34 -1.06 9.29
N CYS A 205 -24.90 -0.59 8.18
CA CYS A 205 -24.51 -0.95 6.82
C CYS A 205 -23.70 0.13 6.11
N ILE A 206 -23.71 1.38 6.59
CA ILE A 206 -22.94 2.48 6.03
C ILE A 206 -21.57 2.54 6.69
N GLU A 207 -20.53 2.67 5.86
CA GLU A 207 -19.16 2.96 6.29
C GLU A 207 -18.91 4.46 6.33
N ARG A 208 -19.31 5.19 5.27
CA ARG A 208 -19.19 6.65 5.20
C ARG A 208 -20.19 7.28 4.22
N VAL A 209 -20.46 8.56 4.45
CA VAL A 209 -21.16 9.45 3.51
C VAL A 209 -20.18 10.53 3.07
N GLN A 210 -20.15 10.82 1.78
CA GLN A 210 -19.28 11.83 1.17
C GLN A 210 -20.13 12.77 0.32
N PRO A 211 -20.55 13.91 0.86
CA PRO A 211 -21.27 14.93 0.11
C PRO A 211 -20.42 15.46 -1.04
N GLN A 212 -21.08 15.92 -2.12
CA GLN A 212 -20.39 16.67 -3.17
C GLN A 212 -19.68 17.91 -2.58
N GLU A 213 -18.42 18.14 -2.95
CA GLU A 213 -17.60 19.27 -2.50
C GLU A 213 -18.07 20.60 -3.10
N ARG A 214 -19.23 21.08 -2.65
CA ARG A 214 -19.85 22.35 -3.05
C ARG A 214 -20.60 22.96 -1.86
N LYS A 215 -20.77 24.29 -1.86
CA LYS A 215 -21.59 25.00 -0.85
C LYS A 215 -23.02 24.45 -0.75
N GLN A 216 -23.58 24.01 -1.89
CA GLN A 216 -24.86 23.32 -1.96
C GLN A 216 -24.67 21.98 -2.69
N PRO A 217 -24.48 20.87 -1.95
CA PRO A 217 -24.35 19.55 -2.54
C PRO A 217 -25.63 19.16 -3.28
N GLN A 218 -25.48 18.61 -4.48
CA GLN A 218 -26.62 18.07 -5.26
C GLN A 218 -26.73 16.55 -5.11
N TYR A 219 -25.68 15.92 -4.60
CA TYR A 219 -25.64 14.51 -4.30
C TYR A 219 -24.67 14.21 -3.16
N ALA A 220 -24.79 13.01 -2.60
CA ALA A 220 -23.79 12.41 -1.74
C ALA A 220 -23.44 11.02 -2.26
N ARG A 221 -22.17 10.65 -2.15
CA ARG A 221 -21.73 9.26 -2.30
C ARG A 221 -21.91 8.56 -0.96
N VAL A 222 -22.65 7.47 -0.96
CA VAL A 222 -22.82 6.62 0.22
C VAL A 222 -22.03 5.34 -0.02
N VAL A 223 -21.09 5.06 0.87
CA VAL A 223 -20.24 3.87 0.83
C VAL A 223 -20.73 2.90 1.90
N PHE A 224 -21.14 1.71 1.47
CA PHE A 224 -21.61 0.64 2.33
C PHE A 224 -20.47 -0.30 2.74
N ARG A 225 -20.64 -0.98 3.88
CA ARG A 225 -19.74 -2.03 4.38
C ARG A 225 -19.75 -3.27 3.49
N SER A 226 -20.83 -3.49 2.73
CA SER A 226 -20.96 -4.64 1.83
C SER A 226 -21.59 -4.27 0.48
N ALA A 227 -21.07 -4.88 -0.59
CA ALA A 227 -21.66 -4.80 -1.92
C ALA A 227 -23.04 -5.47 -2.00
N SER A 228 -23.37 -6.39 -1.07
CA SER A 228 -24.70 -7.00 -0.99
C SER A 228 -25.79 -5.98 -0.65
N THR A 229 -25.48 -4.95 0.14
CA THR A 229 -26.43 -3.87 0.47
C THR A 229 -26.78 -3.08 -0.79
N VAL A 230 -25.80 -2.72 -1.62
CA VAL A 230 -26.03 -2.07 -2.92
C VAL A 230 -26.89 -2.94 -3.83
N LYS A 231 -26.58 -4.24 -3.92
CA LYS A 231 -27.34 -5.18 -4.75
C LYS A 231 -28.80 -5.29 -4.31
N THR A 232 -29.03 -5.39 -3.00
CA THR A 232 -30.36 -5.53 -2.40
C THR A 232 -31.15 -4.24 -2.55
N PHE A 233 -30.57 -3.10 -2.20
CA PHE A 233 -31.24 -1.80 -2.26
C PHE A 233 -31.60 -1.38 -3.69
N LEU A 234 -30.70 -1.59 -4.66
CA LEU A 234 -31.00 -1.25 -6.05
C LEU A 234 -31.91 -2.29 -6.73
N GLY A 235 -32.04 -3.51 -6.19
CA GLY A 235 -32.91 -4.55 -6.76
C GLY A 235 -32.59 -4.91 -8.22
N GLY A 236 -31.33 -4.75 -8.65
CA GLY A 236 -30.91 -4.92 -10.05
C GLY A 236 -31.20 -3.73 -10.98
N GLN A 237 -31.88 -2.69 -10.49
CA GLN A 237 -32.15 -1.47 -11.25
C GLN A 237 -30.92 -0.57 -11.34
N GLU A 238 -30.80 0.19 -12.44
CA GLU A 238 -29.73 1.19 -12.57
C GLU A 238 -29.94 2.38 -11.64
N LYS A 239 -31.21 2.74 -11.42
CA LYS A 239 -31.62 3.88 -10.59
C LYS A 239 -32.92 3.55 -9.87
N VAL A 240 -32.97 3.87 -8.58
CA VAL A 240 -34.18 3.78 -7.75
C VAL A 240 -34.57 5.16 -7.23
N LYS A 241 -35.86 5.39 -7.02
CA LYS A 241 -36.39 6.57 -6.33
C LYS A 241 -36.91 6.14 -4.96
N PHE A 242 -36.74 7.01 -3.98
CA PHE A 242 -37.17 6.76 -2.61
C PHE A 242 -37.35 8.10 -1.89
N ASP A 243 -38.00 8.07 -0.73
CA ASP A 243 -38.34 9.24 0.04
C ASP A 243 -37.78 9.13 1.46
N ILE A 244 -37.20 10.22 1.96
CA ILE A 244 -36.80 10.37 3.36
C ILE A 244 -37.41 11.67 3.88
N ASN A 245 -38.19 11.59 4.95
CA ASN A 245 -38.83 12.76 5.58
C ASN A 245 -39.60 13.65 4.58
N GLY A 246 -40.30 13.02 3.62
CA GLY A 246 -41.07 13.71 2.57
C GLY A 246 -40.24 14.33 1.44
N LYS A 247 -38.91 14.11 1.42
CA LYS A 247 -38.02 14.55 0.35
C LYS A 247 -37.75 13.40 -0.62
N GLN A 248 -38.11 13.60 -1.88
CA GLN A 248 -37.77 12.67 -2.95
C GLN A 248 -36.28 12.67 -3.24
N LEU A 249 -35.72 11.46 -3.32
CA LEU A 249 -34.34 11.18 -3.63
C LEU A 249 -34.28 10.19 -4.79
N SER A 250 -33.12 10.16 -5.44
CA SER A 250 -32.82 9.04 -6.32
C SER A 250 -31.43 8.51 -6.07
N ALA A 251 -31.29 7.20 -6.15
CA ALA A 251 -30.01 6.53 -5.97
C ALA A 251 -29.65 5.72 -7.20
N ARG A 252 -28.37 5.69 -7.53
CA ARG A 252 -27.80 4.84 -8.57
C ARG A 252 -26.44 4.32 -8.13
N ARG A 253 -25.95 3.26 -8.77
CA ARG A 253 -24.60 2.74 -8.50
C ARG A 253 -23.55 3.83 -8.79
N TYR A 254 -22.57 3.97 -7.89
CA TYR A 254 -21.42 4.83 -8.12
C TYR A 254 -20.48 4.18 -9.15
N ARG A 255 -19.96 4.98 -10.07
CA ARG A 255 -18.91 4.61 -11.04
C ARG A 255 -18.00 5.82 -11.19
N THR A 256 -16.70 5.63 -11.03
CA THR A 256 -15.68 6.60 -11.43
C THR A 256 -15.69 6.67 -12.97
N ILE A 257 -15.63 7.89 -13.49
CA ILE A 257 -15.59 8.20 -14.93
C ILE A 257 -14.15 8.04 -15.41
#